data_AF-A0AAD2FNR2-F1
#
_entry.id   AF-A0AAD2FNR2-F1
#
_cell.length_a   1.000
_cell.length_b   1.000
_cell.length_c   1.000
_cell.angle_alpha   90.00
_cell.angle_beta   90.00
_cell.angle_gamma   90.00
#
_symmetry.space_group_name_H-M   'P 1'
#
loop_
_entity.id
_entity.type
_entity.pdbx_description
1 polymer ?
#
loop_
_entity_poly.entity_id
_entity_poly.type
_entity_poly.pdbx_seq_one_letter_code
_entity_poly.pdbx_strand_id
1 'polypeptide(L)'
;MPSELKPRFSSGRKGDVSALLLSTARSYDEKNEKASRTRRKEKRQFRCLLFLVIGLSTVLFHLNATKKIPWGKLWGTTSITMTGGSSSSNSNSISDGSNNIRKGKTPADDVSSDSDSSGDHGGRRALDELMADNKLVRKVRSLDAKVREHKKKPNMIMETDPEGLKLTKELQHWTYELFKQRYGPYKFRVILDLVFPESIPDYKEKGPTGQVTIQMASASLIPCSVFNFLEIARTWKGGAFHRNANHVLQAAARSEVTKSMPFQEYSPEHPHKKGTAGYAGRPSGPGFYISIMDNSINHGPGSQQHHNPHEADANFGDVVEGFNDVVPRIHSVPQKSWLDNANKIKIEKMTIIYNKEDGTGEWHEWGGENKAKYEIAQSK
;
A
#
# COMPACT_ATOMS: atom_id res chain seq x y z
N MET A 1 11.59 73.74 14.88
CA MET A 1 10.49 73.19 14.06
C MET A 1 11.07 72.64 12.76
N PRO A 2 11.36 71.34 12.64
CA PRO A 2 11.65 70.72 11.35
C PRO A 2 10.46 69.91 10.84
N SER A 3 10.31 69.95 9.51
CA SER A 3 9.26 69.37 8.68
C SER A 3 9.34 67.85 8.53
N GLU A 4 8.21 67.16 8.72
CA GLU A 4 8.04 65.73 8.45
C GLU A 4 7.90 65.45 6.93
N LEU A 5 8.73 64.53 6.43
CA LEU A 5 8.63 63.92 5.11
C LEU A 5 7.84 62.61 5.20
N LYS A 6 6.71 62.52 4.47
CA LYS A 6 5.96 61.27 4.27
C LYS A 6 6.46 60.53 3.01
N PRO A 7 6.67 59.20 3.07
CA PRO A 7 7.05 58.42 1.89
C PRO A 7 5.83 58.12 1.00
N ARG A 8 5.99 58.36 -0.31
CA ARG A 8 5.06 57.88 -1.36
C ARG A 8 5.42 56.44 -1.72
N PHE A 9 4.53 55.50 -1.44
CA PHE A 9 4.57 54.15 -2.02
C PHE A 9 3.84 54.16 -3.37
N SER A 10 4.56 53.80 -4.44
CA SER A 10 4.00 53.60 -5.78
C SER A 10 3.29 52.25 -5.87
N SER A 11 2.04 52.25 -6.31
CA SER A 11 1.24 51.06 -6.60
C SER A 11 1.80 50.31 -7.83
N GLY A 12 2.67 49.33 -7.59
CA GLY A 12 3.11 48.37 -8.61
C GLY A 12 2.00 47.38 -8.96
N ARG A 13 1.75 47.20 -10.26
CA ARG A 13 0.77 46.24 -10.82
C ARG A 13 1.02 44.83 -10.28
N LYS A 14 0.05 44.30 -9.53
CA LYS A 14 -0.06 42.86 -9.28
C LYS A 14 -0.48 42.19 -10.59
N GLY A 15 0.50 41.73 -11.36
CA GLY A 15 0.26 40.85 -12.50
C GLY A 15 -0.39 39.56 -12.03
N ASP A 16 -1.40 39.12 -12.77
CA ASP A 16 -2.26 37.97 -12.48
C ASP A 16 -1.49 36.63 -12.63
N VAL A 17 -0.78 36.24 -11.57
CA VAL A 17 -0.02 34.97 -11.50
C VAL A 17 -0.97 33.76 -11.54
N SER A 18 -2.24 33.94 -11.20
CA SER A 18 -3.25 32.87 -11.16
C SER A 18 -3.61 32.38 -12.56
N ALA A 19 -3.71 33.29 -13.54
CA ALA A 19 -3.99 32.95 -14.93
C ALA A 19 -2.87 32.11 -15.57
N LEU A 20 -1.61 32.36 -15.19
CA LEU A 20 -0.45 31.64 -15.72
C LEU A 20 -0.35 30.20 -15.17
N LEU A 21 -0.69 30.01 -13.89
CA LEU A 21 -0.69 28.68 -13.27
C LEU A 21 -1.83 27.80 -13.83
N LEU A 22 -3.01 28.39 -14.04
CA LEU A 22 -4.16 27.68 -14.63
C LEU A 22 -3.93 27.28 -16.10
N SER A 23 -3.25 28.11 -16.90
CA SER A 23 -2.95 27.77 -18.30
C SER A 23 -1.91 26.65 -18.41
N THR A 24 -0.92 26.65 -17.52
CA THR A 24 0.13 25.62 -17.48
C THR A 24 -0.44 24.26 -17.06
N ALA A 25 -1.35 24.23 -16.08
CA ALA A 25 -2.04 23.00 -15.66
C ALA A 25 -2.90 22.40 -16.80
N ARG A 26 -3.68 23.21 -17.51
CA ARG A 26 -4.51 22.75 -18.66
C ARG A 26 -3.66 22.17 -19.79
N SER A 27 -2.54 22.82 -20.13
CA SER A 27 -1.64 22.32 -21.18
C SER A 27 -1.01 20.97 -20.83
N TYR A 28 -0.75 20.73 -19.55
CA TYR A 28 -0.20 19.46 -19.07
C TYR A 28 -1.21 18.31 -19.17
N ASP A 29 -2.46 18.57 -18.79
CA ASP A 29 -3.54 17.57 -18.88
C ASP A 29 -3.83 17.14 -20.32
N GLU A 30 -3.83 18.08 -21.27
CA GLU A 30 -4.03 17.75 -22.70
C GLU A 30 -2.93 16.83 -23.26
N LYS A 31 -1.67 17.04 -22.85
CA LYS A 31 -0.55 16.19 -23.29
C LYS A 31 -0.66 14.77 -22.72
N ASN A 32 -1.03 14.66 -21.45
CA ASN A 32 -1.24 13.36 -20.80
C ASN A 32 -2.44 12.61 -21.39
N GLU A 33 -3.51 13.33 -21.71
CA GLU A 33 -4.69 12.73 -22.34
C GLU A 33 -4.36 12.19 -23.74
N LYS A 34 -3.65 12.96 -24.57
CA LYS A 34 -3.19 12.52 -25.89
C LYS A 34 -2.30 11.26 -25.80
N ALA A 35 -1.33 11.25 -24.88
CA ALA A 35 -0.47 10.08 -24.66
C ALA A 35 -1.27 8.84 -24.23
N SER A 36 -2.29 9.02 -23.38
CA SER A 36 -3.16 7.92 -22.94
C SER A 36 -4.01 7.34 -24.09
N ARG A 37 -4.53 8.20 -24.97
CA ARG A 37 -5.32 7.81 -26.15
C ARG A 37 -4.47 7.00 -27.14
N THR A 38 -3.20 7.38 -27.36
CA THR A 38 -2.27 6.64 -28.22
C THR A 38 -2.00 5.23 -27.68
N ARG A 39 -1.68 5.09 -26.38
CA ARG A 39 -1.45 3.77 -25.77
C ARG A 39 -2.68 2.86 -25.82
N ARG A 40 -3.90 3.43 -25.71
CA ARG A 40 -5.15 2.66 -25.86
C ARG A 40 -5.34 2.16 -27.30
N LYS A 41 -4.97 2.96 -28.31
CA LYS A 41 -4.99 2.54 -29.72
C LYS A 41 -3.99 1.40 -30.00
N GLU A 42 -2.75 1.52 -29.52
CA GLU A 42 -1.72 0.49 -29.68
C GLU A 42 -2.13 -0.84 -29.03
N LYS A 43 -2.67 -0.80 -27.80
CA LYS A 43 -3.18 -2.00 -27.12
C LYS A 43 -4.34 -2.65 -27.88
N ARG A 44 -5.22 -1.86 -28.50
CA ARG A 44 -6.33 -2.38 -29.32
C ARG A 44 -5.80 -3.05 -30.59
N GLN A 45 -4.83 -2.44 -31.28
CA GLN A 45 -4.18 -3.01 -32.45
C GLN A 45 -3.44 -4.31 -32.13
N PHE A 46 -2.71 -4.36 -31.01
CA PHE A 46 -2.03 -5.57 -30.56
C PHE A 46 -3.02 -6.73 -30.27
N ARG A 47 -4.16 -6.44 -29.61
CA ARG A 47 -5.20 -7.45 -29.38
C ARG A 47 -5.81 -7.96 -30.68
N CYS A 48 -6.11 -7.08 -31.63
CA CYS A 48 -6.61 -7.49 -32.96
C CYS A 48 -5.60 -8.37 -33.70
N LEU A 49 -4.31 -8.02 -33.66
CA LEU A 49 -3.26 -8.84 -34.27
C LEU A 49 -3.14 -10.22 -33.60
N LEU A 50 -3.20 -10.27 -32.28
CA LEU A 50 -3.15 -11.53 -31.53
C LEU A 50 -4.33 -12.45 -31.89
N PHE A 51 -5.55 -11.92 -31.98
CA PHE A 51 -6.72 -12.69 -32.41
C PHE A 51 -6.61 -13.19 -33.85
N LEU A 52 -6.03 -12.39 -34.76
CA LEU A 52 -5.75 -12.81 -36.13
C LEU A 52 -4.76 -13.97 -36.17
N VAL A 53 -3.67 -13.89 -35.41
CA VAL A 53 -2.66 -14.96 -35.33
C VAL A 53 -3.28 -16.25 -34.78
N ILE A 54 -4.03 -16.17 -33.68
CA ILE A 54 -4.72 -17.34 -33.10
C ILE A 54 -5.70 -17.93 -34.13
N GLY A 55 -6.51 -17.10 -34.77
CA GLY A 55 -7.46 -17.52 -35.80
C GLY A 55 -6.79 -18.27 -36.95
N LEU A 56 -5.72 -17.69 -37.51
CA LEU A 56 -4.90 -18.32 -38.56
C LEU A 56 -4.29 -19.65 -38.11
N SER A 57 -3.77 -19.74 -36.89
CA SER A 57 -3.24 -20.99 -36.34
C SER A 57 -4.31 -22.06 -36.22
N THR A 58 -5.53 -21.73 -35.77
CA THR A 58 -6.65 -22.70 -35.71
C THR A 58 -7.10 -23.17 -37.08
N VAL A 59 -7.14 -22.28 -38.09
CA VAL A 59 -7.47 -22.64 -39.48
C VAL A 59 -6.42 -23.57 -40.05
N LEU A 60 -5.13 -23.24 -39.88
CA LEU A 60 -4.02 -24.10 -40.31
C LEU A 60 -4.06 -25.48 -39.62
N PHE A 61 -4.38 -25.52 -38.33
CA PHE A 61 -4.55 -26.78 -37.59
C PHE A 61 -5.70 -27.62 -38.15
N HIS A 62 -6.85 -27.02 -38.46
CA HIS A 62 -7.99 -27.74 -39.05
C HIS A 62 -7.73 -28.18 -40.50
N LEU A 63 -7.03 -27.37 -41.30
CA LEU A 63 -6.62 -27.74 -42.65
C LEU A 63 -5.61 -28.90 -42.63
N ASN A 64 -4.74 -28.97 -41.61
CA ASN A 64 -3.80 -30.08 -41.45
C ASN A 64 -4.50 -31.34 -40.89
N ALA A 65 -5.51 -31.19 -40.03
CA ALA A 65 -6.27 -32.32 -39.48
C ALA A 65 -7.16 -33.01 -40.52
N THR A 66 -7.63 -32.27 -41.53
CA THR A 66 -8.53 -32.80 -42.59
C THR A 66 -7.80 -33.43 -43.76
N LYS A 67 -6.51 -33.10 -43.96
CA LYS A 67 -5.67 -33.78 -44.93
C LYS A 67 -4.84 -34.82 -44.19
N LYS A 68 -5.12 -36.12 -44.37
CA LYS A 68 -4.25 -37.23 -43.97
C LYS A 68 -2.94 -37.20 -44.76
N ILE A 69 -2.15 -36.14 -44.60
CA ILE A 69 -0.81 -36.02 -45.15
C ILE A 69 0.12 -36.57 -44.06
N PRO A 70 0.81 -37.69 -44.30
CA PRO A 70 1.76 -38.20 -43.34
C PRO A 70 2.83 -37.13 -43.09
N TRP A 71 3.01 -36.78 -41.82
CA TRP A 71 3.91 -35.72 -41.33
C TRP A 71 5.39 -35.84 -41.78
N GLY A 72 5.77 -36.92 -42.45
CA GLY A 72 7.13 -37.21 -42.89
C GLY A 72 7.58 -36.65 -44.25
N LYS A 73 6.82 -35.76 -44.92
CA LYS A 73 7.21 -35.23 -46.25
C LYS A 73 7.26 -33.70 -46.41
N LEU A 74 7.02 -32.90 -45.37
CA LEU A 74 6.98 -31.44 -45.51
C LEU A 74 8.23 -30.68 -45.04
N TRP A 75 9.26 -31.39 -44.58
CA TRP A 75 10.54 -30.77 -44.21
C TRP A 75 11.63 -31.29 -45.15
N GLY A 76 11.72 -30.67 -46.33
CA GLY A 76 12.93 -30.73 -47.13
C GLY A 76 14.05 -30.04 -46.36
N THR A 77 15.01 -30.85 -45.91
CA THR A 77 16.30 -30.44 -45.37
C THR A 77 16.97 -29.45 -46.33
N THR A 78 16.94 -28.17 -45.97
CA THR A 78 17.92 -27.20 -46.49
C THR A 78 18.99 -27.08 -45.42
N SER A 79 20.10 -27.78 -45.63
CA SER A 79 21.27 -27.74 -44.78
C SER A 79 21.93 -26.37 -44.92
N ILE A 80 21.76 -25.50 -43.92
CA ILE A 80 22.62 -24.33 -43.73
C ILE A 80 23.72 -24.76 -42.75
N THR A 81 24.92 -24.95 -43.29
CA THR A 81 26.14 -25.16 -42.52
C THR A 81 26.48 -23.86 -41.79
N MET A 82 26.33 -23.85 -40.46
CA MET A 82 26.88 -22.82 -39.58
C MET A 82 27.91 -23.49 -38.68
N THR A 83 29.16 -23.11 -38.92
CA THR A 83 30.34 -23.51 -38.17
C THR A 83 30.44 -22.74 -36.85
N GLY A 84 30.73 -23.47 -35.77
CA GLY A 84 31.51 -22.96 -34.63
C GLY A 84 30.71 -22.48 -33.42
N GLY A 85 31.10 -22.97 -32.24
CA GLY A 85 30.73 -22.37 -30.95
C GLY A 85 30.42 -23.37 -29.86
N SER A 86 31.40 -24.18 -29.47
CA SER A 86 31.36 -25.02 -28.28
C SER A 86 31.36 -24.19 -27.00
N SER A 87 30.33 -24.33 -26.17
CA SER A 87 30.39 -23.97 -24.74
C SER A 87 29.67 -25.04 -23.92
N SER A 88 30.47 -25.86 -23.25
CA SER A 88 30.07 -26.87 -22.28
C SER A 88 29.49 -26.21 -21.03
N SER A 89 28.28 -26.62 -20.63
CA SER A 89 27.76 -26.36 -19.29
C SER A 89 27.49 -27.70 -18.61
N ASN A 90 28.31 -27.93 -17.60
CA ASN A 90 28.38 -29.10 -16.74
C ASN A 90 27.24 -29.00 -15.72
N SER A 91 26.33 -29.98 -15.68
CA SER A 91 25.29 -30.08 -14.64
C SER A 91 25.55 -31.33 -13.81
N ASN A 92 26.20 -31.13 -12.66
CA ASN A 92 26.30 -32.16 -11.63
C ASN A 92 25.04 -32.10 -10.75
N SER A 93 24.23 -33.13 -10.90
CA SER A 93 23.27 -33.61 -9.91
C SER A 93 24.02 -34.20 -8.71
N ILE A 94 23.70 -33.73 -7.50
CA ILE A 94 24.07 -34.44 -6.25
C ILE A 94 22.77 -34.83 -5.55
N SER A 95 22.61 -36.14 -5.43
CA SER A 95 21.67 -36.87 -4.60
C SER A 95 22.21 -37.05 -3.17
N ASP A 96 21.34 -37.57 -2.30
CA ASP A 96 21.57 -38.11 -0.96
C ASP A 96 21.79 -37.06 0.14
N GLY A 97 21.11 -37.09 1.29
CA GLY A 97 20.41 -38.16 1.97
C GLY A 97 20.85 -38.13 3.43
N SER A 98 19.93 -38.14 4.41
CA SER A 98 20.09 -38.80 5.71
C SER A 98 18.99 -38.45 6.70
N ASN A 99 18.28 -39.50 7.10
CA ASN A 99 17.52 -39.62 8.33
C ASN A 99 18.42 -39.40 9.55
N ASN A 100 17.89 -38.79 10.62
CA ASN A 100 18.33 -39.16 11.96
C ASN A 100 17.20 -39.07 12.98
N ILE A 101 16.78 -40.26 13.42
CA ILE A 101 15.90 -40.55 14.54
C ILE A 101 16.75 -40.46 15.81
N ARG A 102 16.32 -39.68 16.82
CA ARG A 102 16.79 -39.83 18.20
C ARG A 102 15.62 -40.04 19.14
N LYS A 103 15.53 -41.28 19.64
CA LYS A 103 14.79 -41.71 20.83
C LYS A 103 15.68 -41.55 22.07
N GLY A 104 15.04 -41.30 23.21
CA GLY A 104 15.60 -41.39 24.57
C GLY A 104 15.46 -40.06 25.31
N LYS A 105 15.13 -39.99 26.59
CA LYS A 105 14.91 -40.99 27.65
C LYS A 105 14.34 -40.20 28.83
N THR A 106 13.31 -40.71 29.51
CA THR A 106 12.82 -40.16 30.79
C THR A 106 13.81 -40.50 31.92
N PRO A 107 13.84 -39.68 32.97
CA PRO A 107 13.60 -40.24 34.30
C PRO A 107 12.59 -39.44 35.12
N ALA A 108 11.93 -40.19 36.00
CA ALA A 108 10.93 -39.77 36.95
C ALA A 108 11.57 -39.24 38.26
N ASP A 109 10.70 -38.63 39.06
CA ASP A 109 10.73 -38.43 40.51
C ASP A 109 11.75 -37.42 41.09
N ASP A 110 11.27 -36.26 41.57
CA ASP A 110 11.12 -36.05 43.03
C ASP A 110 10.38 -34.73 43.42
N VAL A 111 9.39 -34.94 44.29
CA VAL A 111 8.82 -34.13 45.39
C VAL A 111 9.29 -32.67 45.58
N SER A 112 8.36 -31.72 45.46
CA SER A 112 8.03 -30.76 46.54
C SER A 112 6.67 -30.10 46.26
N SER A 113 5.72 -30.33 47.17
CA SER A 113 4.38 -29.75 47.15
C SER A 113 4.31 -28.63 48.19
N ASP A 114 4.77 -27.45 47.81
CA ASP A 114 4.42 -26.22 48.51
C ASP A 114 3.28 -25.55 47.75
N SER A 115 2.08 -25.75 48.29
CA SER A 115 0.84 -25.14 47.86
C SER A 115 0.81 -23.67 48.29
N ASP A 116 1.43 -22.80 47.50
CA ASP A 116 1.25 -21.36 47.62
C ASP A 116 0.17 -20.90 46.65
N SER A 117 -1.06 -20.81 47.15
CA SER A 117 -2.24 -20.41 46.38
C SER A 117 -2.29 -18.89 46.21
N SER A 118 -1.31 -18.31 45.53
CA SER A 118 -1.39 -16.93 45.04
C SER A 118 -2.07 -16.91 43.66
N GLY A 119 -3.40 -16.82 43.71
CA GLY A 119 -4.37 -16.57 42.63
C GLY A 119 -3.85 -16.39 41.20
N ASP A 120 -3.98 -17.44 40.40
CA ASP A 120 -4.02 -17.41 38.94
C ASP A 120 -5.28 -16.69 38.44
N HIS A 121 -5.31 -15.37 38.58
CA HIS A 121 -6.30 -14.51 37.94
C HIS A 121 -5.85 -14.03 36.54
N GLY A 122 -4.61 -14.35 36.14
CA GLY A 122 -4.04 -13.94 34.85
C GLY A 122 -4.55 -14.76 33.67
N GLY A 123 -4.69 -16.08 33.82
CA GLY A 123 -5.07 -16.97 32.72
C GLY A 123 -6.49 -16.76 32.19
N ARG A 124 -7.45 -16.51 33.09
CA ARG A 124 -8.88 -16.35 32.72
C ARG A 124 -9.13 -15.04 31.94
N ARG A 125 -8.43 -13.97 32.33
CA ARG A 125 -8.51 -12.67 31.65
C ARG A 125 -7.96 -12.70 30.23
N ALA A 126 -6.82 -13.38 30.01
CA ALA A 126 -6.22 -13.51 28.69
C ALA A 126 -7.11 -14.31 27.72
N LEU A 127 -7.78 -15.36 28.21
CA LEU A 127 -8.73 -16.15 27.40
C LEU A 127 -9.99 -15.36 27.06
N ASP A 128 -10.55 -14.61 28.02
CA ASP A 128 -11.72 -13.75 27.77
C ASP A 128 -11.39 -12.64 26.75
N GLU A 129 -10.20 -12.04 26.84
CA GLU A 129 -9.69 -11.05 25.87
C GLU A 129 -9.51 -11.67 24.47
N LEU A 130 -8.97 -12.90 24.36
CA LEU A 130 -8.87 -13.62 23.09
C LEU A 130 -10.25 -13.92 22.49
N MET A 131 -11.17 -14.44 23.30
CA MET A 131 -12.51 -14.81 22.85
C MET A 131 -13.29 -13.56 22.41
N ALA A 132 -13.10 -12.43 23.10
CA ALA A 132 -13.63 -11.13 22.69
C ALA A 132 -13.04 -10.66 21.35
N ASP A 133 -11.72 -10.76 21.14
CA ASP A 133 -11.06 -10.39 19.87
C ASP A 133 -11.62 -11.24 18.73
N ASN A 134 -11.74 -12.55 18.96
CA ASN A 134 -12.35 -13.47 18.01
C ASN A 134 -13.80 -13.13 17.66
N LYS A 135 -14.58 -12.57 18.58
CA LYS A 135 -15.95 -12.11 18.30
C LYS A 135 -15.94 -10.82 17.46
N LEU A 136 -15.12 -9.83 17.82
CA LEU A 136 -15.00 -8.57 17.07
C LEU A 136 -14.44 -8.81 15.67
N VAL A 137 -13.38 -9.60 15.53
CA VAL A 137 -12.79 -9.99 14.24
C VAL A 137 -13.83 -10.68 13.35
N ARG A 138 -14.62 -11.63 13.89
CA ARG A 138 -15.70 -12.27 13.12
C ARG A 138 -16.77 -11.27 12.69
N LYS A 139 -17.16 -10.34 13.56
CA LYS A 139 -18.16 -9.30 13.25
C LYS A 139 -17.66 -8.35 12.17
N VAL A 140 -16.44 -7.82 12.28
CA VAL A 140 -15.81 -6.96 11.27
C VAL A 140 -15.68 -7.69 9.93
N ARG A 141 -15.21 -8.94 9.92
CA ARG A 141 -15.13 -9.76 8.69
C ARG A 141 -16.49 -9.98 8.03
N SER A 142 -17.54 -10.23 8.83
CA SER A 142 -18.90 -10.39 8.32
C SER A 142 -19.42 -9.10 7.68
N LEU A 143 -19.17 -7.94 8.32
CA LEU A 143 -19.58 -6.64 7.78
C LEU A 143 -18.78 -6.23 6.55
N ASP A 144 -17.46 -6.45 6.53
CA ASP A 144 -16.63 -6.25 5.33
C ASP A 144 -17.19 -7.05 4.14
N ALA A 145 -17.54 -8.33 4.35
CA ALA A 145 -18.14 -9.16 3.31
C ALA A 145 -19.48 -8.59 2.82
N LYS A 146 -20.35 -8.11 3.73
CA LYS A 146 -21.62 -7.47 3.37
C LYS A 146 -21.42 -6.18 2.57
N VAL A 147 -20.49 -5.31 2.99
CA VAL A 147 -20.16 -4.07 2.27
C VAL A 147 -19.67 -4.37 0.85
N ARG A 148 -18.77 -5.35 0.71
CA ARG A 148 -18.27 -5.76 -0.61
C ARG A 148 -19.35 -6.35 -1.48
N GLU A 149 -20.24 -7.18 -0.92
CA GLU A 149 -21.35 -7.76 -1.68
C GLU A 149 -22.32 -6.67 -2.14
N HIS A 150 -22.63 -5.71 -1.27
CA HIS A 150 -23.46 -4.56 -1.61
C HIS A 150 -22.84 -3.70 -2.71
N LYS A 151 -21.52 -3.45 -2.66
CA LYS A 151 -20.78 -2.67 -3.68
C LYS A 151 -20.78 -3.32 -5.08
N LYS A 152 -21.04 -4.62 -5.20
CA LYS A 152 -21.12 -5.31 -6.51
C LYS A 152 -22.42 -5.01 -7.27
N LYS A 153 -23.43 -4.42 -6.63
CA LYS A 153 -24.71 -4.11 -7.29
C LYS A 153 -24.49 -3.11 -8.45
N PRO A 154 -25.22 -3.24 -9.58
CA PRO A 154 -25.10 -2.31 -10.70
C PRO A 154 -25.36 -0.87 -10.29
N ASN A 155 -24.54 0.08 -10.76
CA ASN A 155 -24.64 1.51 -10.48
C ASN A 155 -24.61 1.89 -8.99
N MET A 156 -24.03 1.02 -8.14
CA MET A 156 -23.93 1.28 -6.71
C MET A 156 -22.89 2.37 -6.41
N ILE A 157 -23.34 3.42 -5.70
CA ILE A 157 -22.49 4.48 -5.14
C ILE A 157 -22.66 4.42 -3.62
N MET A 158 -21.64 3.92 -2.92
CA MET A 158 -21.70 3.66 -1.48
C MET A 158 -21.92 4.93 -0.66
N GLU A 159 -21.49 6.08 -1.18
CA GLU A 159 -21.55 7.39 -0.54
C GLU A 159 -22.96 8.01 -0.59
N THR A 160 -23.87 7.51 -1.43
CA THR A 160 -25.23 8.05 -1.59
C THR A 160 -26.32 7.01 -1.36
N ASP A 161 -26.00 5.72 -1.43
CA ASP A 161 -26.95 4.64 -1.16
C ASP A 161 -27.24 4.49 0.34
N PRO A 162 -28.52 4.56 0.78
CA PRO A 162 -28.86 4.50 2.22
C PRO A 162 -28.41 3.23 2.93
N GLU A 163 -28.51 2.07 2.29
CA GLU A 163 -28.08 0.80 2.88
C GLU A 163 -26.54 0.71 2.89
N GLY A 164 -25.89 1.21 1.84
CA GLY A 164 -24.43 1.34 1.76
C GLY A 164 -23.88 2.19 2.92
N LEU A 165 -24.45 3.37 3.14
CA LEU A 165 -24.12 4.27 4.26
C LEU A 165 -24.33 3.60 5.63
N LYS A 166 -25.42 2.85 5.78
CA LYS A 166 -25.69 2.10 7.02
C LYS A 166 -24.64 1.00 7.24
N LEU A 167 -24.34 0.20 6.23
CA LEU A 167 -23.37 -0.89 6.30
C LEU A 167 -21.95 -0.38 6.56
N THR A 168 -21.52 0.69 5.88
CA THR A 168 -20.20 1.28 6.11
C THR A 168 -20.11 1.89 7.50
N LYS A 169 -21.13 2.60 7.97
CA LYS A 169 -21.17 3.11 9.35
C LYS A 169 -21.11 2.01 10.40
N GLU A 170 -21.83 0.90 10.20
CA GLU A 170 -21.75 -0.25 11.10
C GLU A 170 -20.33 -0.88 11.07
N LEU A 171 -19.75 -1.04 9.88
CA LEU A 171 -18.37 -1.52 9.73
C LEU A 171 -17.35 -0.61 10.41
N GLN A 172 -17.48 0.71 10.27
CA GLN A 172 -16.62 1.69 10.93
C GLN A 172 -16.70 1.57 12.45
N HIS A 173 -17.92 1.52 13.00
CA HIS A 173 -18.13 1.37 14.43
C HIS A 173 -17.44 0.12 14.99
N TRP A 174 -17.70 -1.05 14.40
CA TRP A 174 -17.10 -2.29 14.89
C TRP A 174 -15.59 -2.39 14.62
N THR A 175 -15.10 -1.74 13.56
CA THR A 175 -13.65 -1.65 13.32
C THR A 175 -12.98 -0.75 14.36
N TYR A 176 -13.65 0.31 14.82
CA TYR A 176 -13.16 1.15 15.91
C TYR A 176 -13.13 0.39 17.25
N GLU A 177 -14.15 -0.42 17.55
CA GLU A 177 -14.14 -1.29 18.74
C GLU A 177 -12.99 -2.30 18.67
N LEU A 178 -12.78 -2.95 17.51
CA LEU A 178 -11.65 -3.86 17.30
C LEU A 178 -10.30 -3.15 17.44
N PHE A 179 -10.19 -1.94 16.88
CA PHE A 179 -9.00 -1.10 17.00
C PHE A 179 -8.67 -0.82 18.47
N LYS A 180 -9.64 -0.37 19.27
CA LYS A 180 -9.44 -0.09 20.70
C LYS A 180 -9.01 -1.33 21.45
N GLN A 181 -9.63 -2.48 21.17
CA GLN A 181 -9.26 -3.73 21.83
C GLN A 181 -7.83 -4.16 21.48
N ARG A 182 -7.42 -4.06 20.21
CA ARG A 182 -6.13 -4.55 19.73
C ARG A 182 -4.97 -3.60 20.04
N TYR A 183 -5.18 -2.33 19.78
CA TYR A 183 -4.13 -1.32 19.81
C TYR A 183 -4.20 -0.45 21.06
N GLY A 184 -5.38 -0.28 21.65
CA GLY A 184 -5.63 0.63 22.76
C GLY A 184 -6.04 2.04 22.31
N PRO A 185 -6.48 2.90 23.25
CA PRO A 185 -6.90 4.28 22.97
C PRO A 185 -5.68 5.22 22.88
N TYR A 186 -4.77 4.94 21.96
CA TYR A 186 -3.51 5.68 21.83
C TYR A 186 -3.45 6.48 20.53
N LYS A 187 -2.52 7.43 20.49
CA LYS A 187 -2.05 8.02 19.24
C LYS A 187 -0.98 7.12 18.66
N PHE A 188 -1.02 6.90 17.36
CA PHE A 188 -0.05 6.05 16.67
C PHE A 188 0.74 6.83 15.64
N ARG A 189 2.01 6.47 15.50
CA ARG A 189 2.83 6.79 14.33
C ARG A 189 3.40 5.51 13.75
N VAL A 190 3.70 5.55 12.46
CA VAL A 190 4.45 4.49 11.76
C VAL A 190 5.72 5.11 11.20
N ILE A 191 6.85 4.58 11.64
CA ILE A 191 8.18 4.94 11.15
C ILE A 191 8.50 4.03 9.96
N LEU A 192 8.90 4.62 8.84
CA LEU A 192 9.35 3.92 7.63
C LEU A 192 10.87 4.08 7.51
N ASP A 193 11.60 2.98 7.65
CA ASP A 193 13.05 2.96 7.42
C ASP A 193 13.32 2.74 5.93
N LEU A 194 14.00 3.70 5.31
CA LEU A 194 14.21 3.76 3.87
C LEU A 194 15.64 3.45 3.48
N VAL A 195 15.80 2.73 2.38
CA VAL A 195 17.09 2.53 1.70
C VAL A 195 17.02 3.11 0.30
N PHE A 196 17.86 4.11 0.06
CA PHE A 196 17.96 4.83 -1.21
C PHE A 196 18.84 4.08 -2.20
N PRO A 197 18.54 4.18 -3.51
CA PRO A 197 19.44 3.70 -4.55
C PRO A 197 20.64 4.64 -4.72
N GLU A 198 21.78 4.12 -5.19
CA GLU A 198 22.98 4.92 -5.49
C GLU A 198 22.74 6.01 -6.54
N SER A 199 21.68 5.88 -7.35
CA SER A 199 21.30 6.84 -8.37
C SER A 199 20.73 8.16 -7.82
N ILE A 200 20.44 8.26 -6.52
CA ILE A 200 19.98 9.50 -5.91
C ILE A 200 21.12 10.53 -5.90
N PRO A 201 20.91 11.80 -6.29
CA PRO A 201 22.00 12.77 -6.48
C PRO A 201 22.89 13.00 -5.26
N ASP A 202 22.33 12.94 -4.06
CA ASP A 202 23.02 13.20 -2.80
C ASP A 202 23.44 11.92 -2.05
N TYR A 203 23.49 10.76 -2.73
CA TYR A 203 23.80 9.47 -2.10
C TYR A 203 25.11 9.48 -1.31
N LYS A 204 26.17 10.03 -1.91
CA LYS A 204 27.51 10.08 -1.30
C LYS A 204 27.59 11.03 -0.10
N GLU A 205 26.77 12.08 -0.09
CA GLU A 205 26.78 13.11 0.94
C GLU A 205 25.90 12.71 2.14
N LYS A 206 24.68 12.25 1.88
CA LYS A 206 23.68 11.95 2.92
C LYS A 206 23.56 10.45 3.26
N GLY A 207 24.36 9.61 2.61
CA GLY A 207 24.39 8.17 2.86
C GLY A 207 23.16 7.41 2.30
N PRO A 208 23.13 6.08 2.49
CA PRO A 208 22.15 5.21 1.82
C PRO A 208 20.77 5.17 2.48
N THR A 209 20.59 5.79 3.65
CA THR A 209 19.38 5.61 4.48
C THR A 209 18.64 6.91 4.73
N GLY A 210 17.39 6.79 5.16
CA GLY A 210 16.58 7.88 5.69
C GLY A 210 15.31 7.36 6.34
N GLN A 211 14.56 8.24 6.98
CA GLN A 211 13.39 7.85 7.75
C GLN A 211 12.24 8.82 7.52
N VAL A 212 11.02 8.29 7.47
CA VAL A 212 9.78 9.07 7.40
C VAL A 212 8.85 8.60 8.51
N THR A 213 8.29 9.53 9.29
CA THR A 213 7.32 9.21 10.34
C THR A 213 5.95 9.69 9.94
N ILE A 214 4.99 8.77 9.84
CA ILE A 214 3.59 9.07 9.53
C ILE A 214 2.77 9.00 10.83
N GLN A 215 2.19 10.12 11.25
CA GLN A 215 1.18 10.20 12.30
C GLN A 215 -0.15 9.72 11.76
N MET A 216 -0.76 8.73 12.40
CA MET A 216 -2.09 8.26 11.99
C MET A 216 -3.15 9.34 12.26
N ALA A 217 -4.12 9.44 11.37
CA ALA A 217 -5.34 10.20 11.62
C ALA A 217 -6.09 9.64 12.85
N SER A 218 -7.05 10.41 13.37
CA SER A 218 -7.89 9.89 14.45
C SER A 218 -8.69 8.67 13.98
N ALA A 219 -8.55 7.55 14.69
CA ALA A 219 -9.34 6.36 14.45
C ALA A 219 -10.84 6.60 14.73
N SER A 220 -11.22 7.65 15.47
CA SER A 220 -12.63 8.03 15.62
C SER A 220 -13.24 8.62 14.34
N LEU A 221 -12.41 9.17 13.44
CA LEU A 221 -12.85 9.78 12.18
C LEU A 221 -12.89 8.76 11.04
N ILE A 222 -11.85 7.93 10.95
CA ILE A 222 -11.62 7.01 9.82
C ILE A 222 -11.02 5.67 10.29
N PRO A 223 -11.75 4.93 11.14
CA PRO A 223 -11.24 3.73 11.81
C PRO A 223 -10.78 2.64 10.84
N CYS A 224 -11.49 2.43 9.73
CA CYS A 224 -11.14 1.33 8.82
C CYS A 224 -9.78 1.55 8.17
N SER A 225 -9.48 2.78 7.77
CA SER A 225 -8.28 3.19 7.05
C SER A 225 -7.06 3.14 7.96
N VAL A 226 -7.19 3.71 9.16
CA VAL A 226 -6.12 3.68 10.17
C VAL A 226 -5.83 2.24 10.60
N PHE A 227 -6.86 1.46 10.95
CA PHE A 227 -6.70 0.06 11.35
C PHE A 227 -6.02 -0.76 10.26
N ASN A 228 -6.46 -0.63 9.02
CA ASN A 228 -5.88 -1.38 7.90
C ASN A 228 -4.40 -1.02 7.66
N PHE A 229 -3.99 0.23 7.86
CA PHE A 229 -2.60 0.64 7.67
C PHE A 229 -1.70 0.13 8.79
N LEU A 230 -2.18 0.17 10.04
CA LEU A 230 -1.48 -0.45 11.16
C LEU A 230 -1.33 -1.97 10.98
N GLU A 231 -2.32 -2.65 10.41
CA GLU A 231 -2.20 -4.09 10.10
C GLU A 231 -1.18 -4.36 8.97
N ILE A 232 -1.08 -3.48 7.97
CA ILE A 232 -0.02 -3.54 6.94
C ILE A 232 1.36 -3.36 7.59
N ALA A 233 1.53 -2.36 8.45
CA ALA A 233 2.79 -2.09 9.15
C ALA A 233 3.17 -3.24 10.09
N ARG A 234 2.21 -3.76 10.85
CA ARG A 234 2.39 -4.88 11.79
C ARG A 234 2.84 -6.16 11.09
N THR A 235 2.32 -6.41 9.89
CA THR A 235 2.59 -7.64 9.12
C THR A 235 3.49 -7.39 7.91
N TRP A 236 4.33 -6.35 7.98
CA TRP A 236 5.19 -5.91 6.88
C TRP A 236 6.16 -7.01 6.42
N LYS A 237 6.16 -7.28 5.11
CA LYS A 237 7.05 -8.24 4.42
C LYS A 237 7.94 -7.55 3.37
N GLY A 238 7.93 -6.22 3.33
CA GLY A 238 8.74 -5.40 2.42
C GLY A 238 7.93 -4.69 1.34
N GLY A 239 8.56 -3.71 0.71
CA GLY A 239 7.93 -2.82 -0.24
C GLY A 239 8.88 -1.73 -0.69
N ALA A 240 8.41 -0.85 -1.57
CA ALA A 240 9.23 0.24 -2.06
C ALA A 240 8.36 1.36 -2.64
N PHE A 241 8.84 2.60 -2.54
CA PHE A 241 8.39 3.65 -3.43
C PHE A 241 8.78 3.27 -4.86
N HIS A 242 7.77 3.04 -5.68
CA HIS A 242 7.91 2.50 -7.04
C HIS A 242 7.29 3.42 -8.09
N ARG A 243 6.68 4.53 -7.66
CA ARG A 243 6.19 5.57 -8.55
C ARG A 243 6.49 6.95 -7.96
N ASN A 244 7.18 7.76 -8.74
CA ASN A 244 7.52 9.15 -8.47
C ASN A 244 6.65 10.06 -9.37
N ALA A 245 5.42 10.35 -8.96
CA ALA A 245 4.52 11.22 -9.71
C ALA A 245 4.67 12.69 -9.28
N ASN A 246 4.15 13.63 -10.07
CA ASN A 246 4.27 15.06 -9.78
C ASN A 246 3.51 15.50 -8.52
N HIS A 247 2.49 14.75 -8.10
CA HIS A 247 1.62 15.12 -6.98
C HIS A 247 1.69 14.15 -5.78
N VAL A 248 2.23 12.94 -5.99
CA VAL A 248 2.38 11.90 -4.96
C VAL A 248 3.61 11.02 -5.21
N LEU A 249 4.13 10.46 -4.12
CA LEU A 249 5.08 9.34 -4.13
C LEU A 249 4.33 8.07 -3.75
N GLN A 250 4.24 7.08 -4.62
CA GLN A 250 3.47 5.85 -4.34
C GLN A 250 4.38 4.67 -3.99
N ALA A 251 4.02 3.98 -2.91
CA ALA A 251 4.65 2.79 -2.39
C ALA A 251 3.83 1.53 -2.67
N ALA A 252 4.53 0.46 -3.03
CA ALA A 252 3.97 -0.88 -3.07
C ALA A 252 4.23 -1.52 -1.71
N ALA A 253 3.23 -2.19 -1.17
CA ALA A 253 3.30 -2.88 0.12
C ALA A 253 3.13 -4.38 -0.09
N ARG A 254 3.99 -5.18 0.55
CA ARG A 254 3.76 -6.62 0.75
C ARG A 254 3.57 -6.84 2.24
N SER A 255 2.43 -7.39 2.60
CA SER A 255 2.06 -7.71 3.99
C SER A 255 1.07 -8.88 3.99
N GLU A 256 0.54 -9.24 5.16
CA GLU A 256 -0.57 -10.21 5.24
C GLU A 256 -1.91 -9.60 4.82
N VAL A 257 -2.01 -8.27 4.85
CA VAL A 257 -3.13 -7.52 4.30
C VAL A 257 -2.99 -7.46 2.78
N THR A 258 -3.67 -8.37 2.09
CA THR A 258 -3.63 -8.50 0.63
C THR A 258 -4.86 -7.91 -0.06
N LYS A 259 -5.96 -7.71 0.68
CA LYS A 259 -7.22 -7.19 0.16
C LYS A 259 -7.19 -5.66 0.15
N SER A 260 -7.79 -5.09 -0.89
CA SER A 260 -8.12 -3.66 -0.91
C SER A 260 -9.22 -3.34 0.10
N MET A 261 -9.33 -2.07 0.48
CA MET A 261 -10.37 -1.54 1.36
C MET A 261 -11.78 -1.88 0.84
N PRO A 262 -12.74 -2.21 1.73
CA PRO A 262 -14.11 -2.55 1.33
C PRO A 262 -14.86 -1.36 0.72
N PHE A 263 -14.54 -0.15 1.14
CA PHE A 263 -15.06 1.12 0.61
C PHE A 263 -13.99 2.21 0.74
N GLN A 264 -14.21 3.37 0.12
CA GLN A 264 -13.29 4.50 0.27
C GLN A 264 -13.71 5.36 1.46
N GLU A 265 -13.12 5.11 2.61
CA GLU A 265 -13.42 5.86 3.82
C GLU A 265 -12.74 7.23 3.78
N TYR A 266 -13.53 8.28 3.99
CA TYR A 266 -13.07 9.67 3.92
C TYR A 266 -13.73 10.51 5.01
N SER A 267 -12.97 11.47 5.55
CA SER A 267 -13.50 12.50 6.44
C SER A 267 -13.05 13.89 5.95
N PRO A 268 -13.96 14.87 5.83
CA PRO A 268 -13.59 16.24 5.48
C PRO A 268 -12.70 16.93 6.55
N GLU A 269 -12.67 16.40 7.77
CA GLU A 269 -11.78 16.86 8.85
C GLU A 269 -10.32 16.42 8.63
N HIS A 270 -10.09 15.43 7.75
CA HIS A 270 -8.77 14.93 7.38
C HIS A 270 -8.58 14.90 5.84
N PRO A 271 -8.62 16.08 5.18
CA PRO A 271 -8.59 16.18 3.72
C PRO A 271 -7.19 15.89 3.15
N HIS A 272 -7.10 15.64 1.83
CA HIS A 272 -5.86 15.31 1.13
C HIS A 272 -4.93 16.52 0.91
N LYS A 273 -4.31 17.03 1.97
CA LYS A 273 -3.36 18.15 1.91
C LYS A 273 -1.94 17.70 1.56
N LYS A 274 -1.05 18.67 1.31
CA LYS A 274 0.39 18.41 1.21
C LYS A 274 0.89 17.79 2.52
N GLY A 275 1.62 16.69 2.42
CA GLY A 275 2.12 15.94 3.59
C GLY A 275 1.22 14.82 4.06
N THR A 276 0.00 14.66 3.54
CA THR A 276 -0.87 13.53 3.92
C THR A 276 -0.41 12.22 3.29
N ALA A 277 -0.86 11.10 3.85
CA ALA A 277 -0.61 9.76 3.34
C ALA A 277 -1.92 8.98 3.19
N GLY A 278 -2.17 8.46 1.99
CA GLY A 278 -3.39 7.75 1.65
C GLY A 278 -3.15 6.48 0.87
N TYR A 279 -4.19 5.68 0.64
CA TYR A 279 -4.10 4.46 -0.13
C TYR A 279 -4.10 4.72 -1.64
N ALA A 280 -3.26 3.98 -2.35
CA ALA A 280 -3.21 4.05 -3.81
C ALA A 280 -4.28 3.15 -4.45
N GLY A 281 -4.89 3.65 -5.52
CA GLY A 281 -5.80 2.91 -6.39
C GLY A 281 -7.26 2.91 -5.92
N ARG A 282 -8.14 2.38 -6.78
CA ARG A 282 -9.57 2.19 -6.50
C ARG A 282 -9.99 0.79 -6.97
N PRO A 283 -10.41 -0.12 -6.07
CA PRO A 283 -10.45 0.05 -4.61
C PRO A 283 -9.05 0.19 -3.99
N SER A 284 -8.92 1.10 -3.01
CA SER A 284 -7.69 1.45 -2.28
C SER A 284 -6.94 0.28 -1.64
N GLY A 285 -5.61 0.25 -1.73
CA GLY A 285 -4.72 -0.62 -0.95
C GLY A 285 -4.33 -1.95 -1.62
N PRO A 286 -3.30 -2.66 -1.10
CA PRO A 286 -2.46 -2.31 0.06
C PRO A 286 -1.37 -1.27 -0.25
N GLY A 287 -1.15 -0.92 -1.52
CA GLY A 287 -0.27 0.19 -1.88
C GLY A 287 -0.76 1.51 -1.31
N PHE A 288 0.16 2.42 -1.01
CA PHE A 288 -0.13 3.73 -0.41
C PHE A 288 0.69 4.83 -1.07
N TYR A 289 0.47 6.07 -0.68
CA TYR A 289 1.20 7.21 -1.18
C TYR A 289 1.43 8.29 -0.12
N ILE A 290 2.39 9.17 -0.39
CA ILE A 290 2.59 10.44 0.32
C ILE A 290 2.29 11.58 -0.66
N SER A 291 1.41 12.51 -0.27
CA SER A 291 1.08 13.73 -1.00
C SER A 291 2.24 14.74 -0.91
N ILE A 292 2.78 15.15 -2.05
CA ILE A 292 3.82 16.19 -2.13
C ILE A 292 3.28 17.57 -2.51
N MET A 293 1.96 17.67 -2.70
CA MET A 293 1.19 18.92 -2.89
C MET A 293 -0.21 18.76 -2.31
N ASP A 294 -1.00 19.84 -2.28
CA ASP A 294 -2.43 19.73 -1.94
C ASP A 294 -3.16 18.95 -3.04
N ASN A 295 -3.73 17.82 -2.64
CA ASN A 295 -4.43 16.88 -3.48
C ASN A 295 -5.91 16.78 -3.13
N SER A 296 -6.48 17.78 -2.45
CA SER A 296 -7.90 17.79 -2.10
C SER A 296 -8.79 17.66 -3.34
N ILE A 297 -8.34 18.18 -4.49
CA ILE A 297 -9.02 18.04 -5.79
C ILE A 297 -8.68 16.70 -6.48
N ASN A 298 -7.45 16.20 -6.37
CA ASN A 298 -6.96 15.01 -7.10
C ASN A 298 -7.30 13.68 -6.43
N HIS A 299 -7.47 13.70 -5.11
CA HIS A 299 -7.71 12.53 -4.28
C HIS A 299 -8.92 12.69 -3.34
N GLY A 300 -9.52 13.88 -3.25
CA GLY A 300 -10.76 14.09 -2.51
C GLY A 300 -12.03 13.66 -3.25
N PRO A 301 -13.21 13.96 -2.69
CA PRO A 301 -14.49 13.58 -3.28
C PRO A 301 -14.62 14.03 -4.74
N GLY A 302 -14.91 13.07 -5.63
CA GLY A 302 -15.17 13.32 -7.06
C GLY A 302 -13.94 13.46 -7.95
N SER A 303 -12.75 13.15 -7.43
CA SER A 303 -11.49 13.46 -8.12
C SER A 303 -11.11 12.57 -9.31
N GLN A 304 -11.56 11.31 -9.36
CA GLN A 304 -11.08 10.32 -10.36
C GLN A 304 -12.17 9.68 -11.20
N GLN A 305 -13.44 9.75 -10.80
CA GLN A 305 -14.52 9.03 -11.46
C GLN A 305 -15.66 9.97 -11.81
N HIS A 306 -15.83 10.28 -13.11
CA HIS A 306 -16.97 11.07 -13.58
C HIS A 306 -18.34 10.46 -13.18
N HIS A 307 -18.40 9.13 -13.03
CA HIS A 307 -19.63 8.42 -12.65
C HIS A 307 -19.86 8.34 -11.13
N ASN A 308 -18.85 8.64 -10.31
CA ASN A 308 -18.98 8.71 -8.85
C ASN A 308 -18.33 10.01 -8.33
N PRO A 309 -19.09 11.12 -8.27
CA PRO A 309 -18.58 12.42 -7.84
C PRO A 309 -18.38 12.51 -6.31
N HIS A 310 -18.62 11.43 -5.56
CA HIS A 310 -18.55 11.41 -4.10
C HIS A 310 -17.36 10.61 -3.57
N GLU A 311 -16.89 9.62 -4.32
CA GLU A 311 -15.80 8.75 -3.88
C GLU A 311 -14.45 9.49 -3.87
N ALA A 312 -13.82 9.55 -2.70
CA ALA A 312 -12.46 10.02 -2.47
C ALA A 312 -11.49 8.83 -2.37
N ASP A 313 -10.18 9.07 -2.37
CA ASP A 313 -9.23 8.06 -1.91
C ASP A 313 -9.20 8.06 -0.38
N ALA A 314 -8.92 6.91 0.25
CA ALA A 314 -8.82 6.84 1.70
C ALA A 314 -7.49 7.45 2.19
N ASN A 315 -7.57 8.52 2.97
CA ASN A 315 -6.45 9.14 3.67
C ASN A 315 -6.29 8.48 5.05
N PHE A 316 -5.09 8.24 5.56
CA PHE A 316 -4.91 7.58 6.88
C PHE A 316 -3.92 8.27 7.80
N GLY A 317 -3.24 9.33 7.37
CA GLY A 317 -2.33 10.05 8.24
C GLY A 317 -1.56 11.19 7.59
N ASP A 318 -0.66 11.78 8.37
CA ASP A 318 0.20 12.91 8.02
C ASP A 318 1.67 12.57 8.23
N VAL A 319 2.54 12.98 7.31
CA VAL A 319 3.99 12.93 7.53
C VAL A 319 4.38 14.03 8.50
N VAL A 320 4.83 13.64 9.69
CA VAL A 320 5.23 14.57 10.77
C VAL A 320 6.75 14.74 10.87
N GLU A 321 7.53 13.78 10.40
CA GLU A 321 9.00 13.84 10.34
C GLU A 321 9.48 13.29 8.99
N GLY A 322 10.57 13.85 8.46
CA GLY A 322 11.12 13.48 7.16
C GLY A 322 10.49 14.23 5.96
N PHE A 323 9.48 15.09 6.16
CA PHE A 323 8.78 15.72 5.04
C PHE A 323 9.60 16.78 4.30
N ASN A 324 10.48 17.51 5.00
CA ASN A 324 11.22 18.64 4.43
C ASN A 324 12.61 18.25 3.89
N ASP A 325 13.10 17.06 4.23
CA ASP A 325 14.45 16.60 3.96
C ASP A 325 14.47 15.23 3.27
N VAL A 326 13.72 14.25 3.78
CA VAL A 326 13.71 12.88 3.24
C VAL A 326 12.75 12.73 2.06
N VAL A 327 11.54 13.28 2.14
CA VAL A 327 10.54 13.23 1.04
C VAL A 327 11.04 13.92 -0.25
N PRO A 328 11.67 15.11 -0.21
CA PRO A 328 12.28 15.71 -1.40
C PRO A 328 13.40 14.84 -1.97
N ARG A 329 14.15 14.13 -1.11
CA ARG A 329 15.14 13.12 -1.50
C ARG A 329 14.49 12.01 -2.32
N ILE A 330 13.42 11.39 -1.82
CA ILE A 330 12.68 10.35 -2.56
C ILE A 330 12.24 10.90 -3.94
N HIS A 331 11.78 12.16 -3.99
CA HIS A 331 11.36 12.80 -5.23
C HIS A 331 12.50 13.14 -6.19
N SER A 332 13.75 13.28 -5.71
CA SER A 332 14.93 13.63 -6.51
C SER A 332 15.57 12.46 -7.26
N VAL A 333 15.04 11.24 -7.12
CA VAL A 333 15.44 10.11 -7.97
C VAL A 333 15.34 10.53 -9.45
N PRO A 334 16.37 10.29 -10.28
CA PRO A 334 16.45 10.79 -11.66
C PRO A 334 15.49 10.11 -12.65
N GLN A 335 14.51 9.37 -12.14
CA GLN A 335 13.43 8.75 -12.88
C GLN A 335 12.08 9.25 -12.35
N LYS A 336 11.20 9.65 -13.28
CA LYS A 336 9.83 10.10 -12.98
C LYS A 336 8.82 9.04 -13.41
N SER A 337 7.61 9.13 -12.88
CA SER A 337 6.56 8.12 -13.05
C SER A 337 6.98 6.78 -12.43
N TRP A 338 6.80 5.65 -13.13
CA TRP A 338 7.20 4.33 -12.63
C TRP A 338 8.71 4.20 -12.56
N LEU A 339 9.21 3.78 -11.40
CA LEU A 339 10.62 3.55 -11.13
C LEU A 339 11.01 2.12 -11.50
N ASP A 340 12.15 1.96 -12.16
CA ASP A 340 12.73 0.64 -12.37
C ASP A 340 13.26 0.05 -11.04
N ASN A 341 13.71 -1.20 -11.06
CA ASN A 341 14.19 -1.85 -9.83
C ASN A 341 15.45 -1.20 -9.24
N ALA A 342 16.29 -0.58 -10.08
CA ALA A 342 17.52 0.09 -9.64
C ALA A 342 17.23 1.44 -8.99
N ASN A 343 16.10 2.08 -9.32
CA ASN A 343 15.72 3.40 -8.84
C ASN A 343 14.64 3.39 -7.75
N LYS A 344 14.15 2.22 -7.34
CA LYS A 344 13.18 2.09 -6.23
C LYS A 344 13.81 2.42 -4.88
N ILE A 345 13.10 3.19 -4.06
CA ILE A 345 13.46 3.42 -2.67
C ILE A 345 12.82 2.32 -1.83
N LYS A 346 13.62 1.42 -1.28
CA LYS A 346 13.11 0.30 -0.49
C LYS A 346 12.62 0.81 0.85
N ILE A 347 11.54 0.21 1.34
CA ILE A 347 11.07 0.39 2.72
C ILE A 347 11.44 -0.90 3.44
N GLU A 348 12.52 -0.84 4.21
CA GLU A 348 13.14 -2.00 4.85
C GLU A 348 12.28 -2.47 6.03
N LYS A 349 11.92 -1.54 6.91
CA LYS A 349 11.13 -1.80 8.11
C LYS A 349 10.00 -0.77 8.24
N MET A 350 8.88 -1.22 8.80
CA MET A 350 7.86 -0.34 9.37
C MET A 350 7.80 -0.61 10.87
N THR A 351 7.89 0.45 11.68
CA THR A 351 7.82 0.37 13.14
C THR A 351 6.62 1.15 13.62
N ILE A 352 5.69 0.48 14.30
CA ILE A 352 4.54 1.14 14.95
C ILE A 352 5.03 1.67 16.29
N ILE A 353 4.83 2.96 16.55
CA ILE A 353 5.05 3.58 17.86
C ILE A 353 3.74 4.19 18.35
N TYR A 354 3.56 4.26 19.66
CA TYR A 354 2.35 4.80 20.27
C TYR A 354 2.67 5.77 21.42
N ASN A 355 1.73 6.66 21.69
CA ASN A 355 1.75 7.61 22.79
C ASN A 355 0.34 7.74 23.38
N LYS A 356 0.21 8.24 24.61
CA LYS A 356 -1.06 8.54 25.25
C LYS A 356 -1.92 9.45 24.36
N GLU A 357 -3.24 9.34 24.53
CA GLU A 357 -4.22 10.05 23.69
C GLU A 357 -4.07 11.57 23.78
N ASP A 358 -3.75 12.11 24.95
CA ASP A 358 -3.47 13.52 25.17
C ASP A 358 -2.16 13.99 24.50
N GLY A 359 -1.31 13.05 24.07
CA GLY A 359 0.02 13.31 23.53
C GLY A 359 1.05 13.70 24.59
N THR A 360 0.72 13.57 25.88
CA THR A 360 1.68 13.82 26.97
C THR A 360 2.43 12.52 27.26
N GLY A 361 3.69 12.46 26.83
CA GLY A 361 4.52 11.30 27.10
C GLY A 361 5.53 10.99 26.00
N GLU A 362 6.28 9.94 26.24
CA GLU A 362 7.24 9.40 25.30
C GLU A 362 6.54 8.48 24.29
N TRP A 363 7.14 8.37 23.10
CA TRP A 363 6.71 7.41 22.10
C TRP A 363 7.34 6.04 22.41
N HIS A 364 6.51 5.00 22.46
CA HIS A 364 6.95 3.63 22.75
C HIS A 364 6.75 2.73 21.53
N GLU A 365 7.69 1.82 21.26
CA GLU A 365 7.50 0.81 20.21
C GLU A 365 6.37 -0.14 20.58
N TRP A 366 5.43 -0.30 19.65
CA TRP A 366 4.36 -1.27 19.75
C TRP A 366 4.91 -2.64 19.33
N GLY A 367 5.06 -3.57 20.27
CA GLY A 367 5.38 -4.96 19.93
C GLY A 367 6.42 -5.70 20.78
N GLY A 368 6.94 -5.10 21.86
CA GLY A 368 7.74 -5.81 22.87
C GLY A 368 6.86 -6.67 23.79
N GLU A 369 6.50 -6.14 24.94
CA GLU A 369 5.64 -6.84 25.92
C GLU A 369 4.18 -7.01 25.44
N ASN A 370 3.67 -6.05 24.67
CA ASN A 370 2.29 -6.07 24.17
C ASN A 370 2.07 -7.14 23.09
N LYS A 371 3.10 -7.45 22.30
CA LYS A 371 3.03 -8.54 21.31
C LYS A 371 3.01 -9.90 21.99
N ALA A 372 3.83 -10.10 23.02
CA ALA A 372 3.82 -11.35 23.78
C ALA A 372 2.45 -11.60 24.43
N LYS A 373 1.83 -10.58 25.04
CA LYS A 373 0.46 -10.68 25.59
C LYS A 373 -0.56 -11.06 24.50
N TYR A 374 -0.42 -10.50 23.31
CA TYR A 374 -1.32 -10.77 22.18
C TYR A 374 -1.09 -12.13 21.49
N GLU A 375 0.17 -12.54 21.29
CA GLU A 375 0.52 -13.82 20.64
C GLU A 375 0.30 -15.03 21.55
N ILE A 376 0.50 -14.87 22.88
CA ILE A 376 0.10 -15.89 23.87
C ILE A 376 -1.42 -16.05 23.88
N ALA A 377 -2.17 -14.96 23.69
CA ALA A 377 -3.60 -15.03 23.53
C ALA A 377 -3.96 -15.82 22.26
N GLN A 378 -3.36 -15.56 21.10
CA GLN A 378 -3.74 -16.24 19.83
C GLN A 378 -3.31 -17.71 19.69
N SER A 379 -2.38 -18.21 20.51
CA SER A 379 -1.84 -19.58 20.41
C SER A 379 -2.49 -20.60 21.35
N LYS A 380 -3.40 -20.15 22.22
CA LYS A 380 -4.25 -20.98 23.09
C LYS A 380 -5.68 -21.00 22.59
#